data_AF-A0A6C0DSI0-F1
#
_entry.id   AF-A0A6C0DSI0-F1
#
_cell.length_a   1.000
_cell.length_b   1.000
_cell.length_c   1.000
_cell.angle_alpha   90.00
_cell.angle_beta   90.00
_cell.angle_gamma   90.00
#
_symmetry.space_group_name_H-M   'P 1'
#
loop_
_entity.id
_entity.type
_entity.pdbx_description
1 polymer ?
#
loop_
_entity_poly.entity_id
_entity_poly.type
_entity_poly.pdbx_seq_one_letter_code
_entity_poly.pdbx_strand_id
1 'polypeptide(L)'
;MNEYTDEMLSKIQPCSGCKMAYYITDGVKTCDSCRDRGKKNRASKEKPVLCSKKGCPSKRSQENIYCGRHQLCQFEDETVAMNKKVCRNYIRGCRSQLNMDYQHSNCEECLEKDREKDRNRRGFVKEQNRAVENIPDATPVLTKLCTTCCKELPMEQFLGIKETVVKTCLSCRNDNKLQDSRRDKEHRNETCRNNMRPQYTSYKKGARERELQFELSFEDYEKIVVNPCHYCGILEERGFNGIDRKNSGIGYIIENCVSCCQMCNYMKGSLSESVFIKRACHILTHQNIVSRNLYPECFAGHKKCSYNQYRNKAVKMDMEFSITIDEYTAITSSNCYICGKKNDENNENGMDRLDNNHGYTIQNIKACCAECNCMKIDYDFQDILSKFASIHQHYKDFDKMCDDSTAETRCVRFVASRYKK
;
A
#
# COMPACT_ATOMS: atom_id res chain seq x y z
N MET A 1 9.81 84.11 -53.79
CA MET A 1 9.93 83.33 -55.05
C MET A 1 11.30 82.69 -55.00
N ASN A 2 11.37 81.35 -54.96
CA ASN A 2 12.67 80.68 -55.05
C ASN A 2 13.09 80.77 -56.51
N GLU A 3 14.11 81.55 -56.80
CA GLU A 3 14.69 81.65 -58.14
C GLU A 3 15.40 80.32 -58.45
N TYR A 4 14.76 79.47 -59.25
CA TYR A 4 15.39 78.27 -59.76
C TYR A 4 16.44 78.67 -60.79
N THR A 5 17.63 78.09 -60.70
CA THR A 5 18.67 78.24 -61.73
C THR A 5 18.27 77.51 -63.01
N ASP A 6 18.85 77.88 -64.15
CA ASP A 6 18.52 77.25 -65.45
C ASP A 6 18.73 75.72 -65.45
N GLU A 7 19.74 75.24 -64.72
CA GLU A 7 19.97 73.81 -64.51
C GLU A 7 18.85 73.15 -63.68
N MET A 8 18.31 73.84 -62.68
CA MET A 8 17.18 73.34 -61.87
C MET A 8 15.88 73.31 -62.67
N LEU A 9 15.66 74.27 -63.56
CA LEU A 9 14.51 74.32 -64.47
C LEU A 9 14.52 73.12 -65.46
N SER A 10 15.69 72.72 -65.95
CA SER A 10 15.85 71.56 -66.84
C SER A 10 15.53 70.21 -66.18
N LYS A 11 15.48 70.16 -64.84
CA LYS A 11 15.29 68.96 -64.01
C LYS A 11 13.99 68.99 -63.20
N ILE A 12 13.01 69.80 -63.61
CA ILE A 12 11.70 69.85 -62.97
C ILE A 12 10.94 68.55 -63.23
N GLN A 13 10.36 67.99 -62.16
CA GLN A 13 9.52 66.81 -62.21
C GLN A 13 8.23 66.99 -61.39
N PRO A 14 7.12 66.33 -61.75
CA PRO A 14 5.87 66.45 -61.01
C PRO A 14 5.96 65.78 -59.63
N CYS A 15 5.57 66.50 -58.59
CA CYS A 15 5.44 65.96 -57.25
C CYS A 15 4.35 64.87 -57.21
N SER A 16 4.67 63.69 -56.70
CA SER A 16 3.70 62.58 -56.63
C SER A 16 2.49 62.87 -55.74
N GLY A 17 2.61 63.81 -54.79
CA GLY A 17 1.56 64.22 -53.85
C GLY A 17 0.59 65.28 -54.40
N CYS A 18 1.09 66.48 -54.74
CA CYS A 18 0.24 67.59 -55.21
C CYS A 18 0.16 67.71 -56.74
N LYS A 19 0.91 66.86 -57.48
CA LYS A 19 0.98 66.83 -58.95
C LYS A 19 1.52 68.10 -59.62
N MET A 20 1.92 69.11 -58.86
CA MET A 20 2.59 70.31 -59.37
C MET A 20 4.07 70.04 -59.64
N ALA A 21 4.64 70.77 -60.60
CA ALA A 21 6.00 70.59 -61.08
C ALA A 21 7.00 71.37 -60.19
N TYR A 22 8.02 70.69 -59.67
CA TYR A 22 9.09 71.29 -58.86
C TYR A 22 10.45 70.72 -59.25
N TYR A 23 11.51 71.45 -58.95
CA TYR A 23 12.84 70.85 -58.86
C TYR A 23 12.90 69.95 -57.62
N ILE A 24 13.01 68.64 -57.83
CA ILE A 24 13.07 67.63 -56.77
C ILE A 24 14.42 66.90 -56.92
N THR A 25 15.21 66.87 -55.84
CA THR A 25 16.52 66.22 -55.79
C THR A 25 16.42 64.71 -56.01
N ASP A 26 17.45 64.10 -56.60
CA ASP A 26 17.47 62.66 -56.89
C ASP A 26 17.25 61.81 -55.63
N GLY A 27 16.33 60.83 -55.74
CA GLY A 27 15.97 59.90 -54.66
C GLY A 27 14.66 60.22 -53.90
N VAL A 28 14.03 61.37 -54.14
CA VAL A 28 12.73 61.73 -53.55
C VAL A 28 11.66 62.01 -54.61
N LYS A 29 10.40 61.67 -54.32
CA LYS A 29 9.26 61.76 -55.25
C LYS A 29 8.23 62.83 -54.89
N THR A 30 8.49 63.64 -53.87
CA THR A 30 7.55 64.63 -53.33
C THR A 30 8.26 65.94 -53.04
N CYS A 31 7.63 67.08 -53.33
CA CYS A 31 8.14 68.39 -52.96
C CYS A 31 8.19 68.59 -51.43
N ASP A 32 8.97 69.57 -50.99
CA ASP A 32 9.21 69.85 -49.57
C ASP A 32 7.91 70.09 -48.79
N SER A 33 6.96 70.84 -49.37
CA SER A 33 5.67 71.11 -48.74
C SER A 33 4.82 69.85 -48.55
N CYS A 34 4.81 68.92 -49.51
CA CYS A 34 4.15 67.62 -49.38
C CYS A 34 4.86 66.72 -48.36
N ARG A 35 6.20 66.78 -48.30
CA ARG A 35 6.99 66.03 -47.33
C ARG A 35 6.75 66.52 -45.91
N ASP A 36 6.72 67.82 -45.70
CA ASP A 36 6.43 68.44 -44.40
C ASP A 36 4.98 68.23 -43.99
N ARG A 37 4.03 68.28 -44.93
CA ARG A 37 2.64 67.84 -44.70
C ARG A 37 2.59 66.38 -44.26
N GLY A 38 3.34 65.49 -44.92
CA GLY A 38 3.45 64.08 -44.54
C GLY A 38 4.13 63.84 -43.19
N LYS A 39 5.10 64.70 -42.79
CA LYS A 39 5.70 64.68 -41.45
C LYS A 39 4.70 65.12 -40.39
N LYS A 40 4.00 66.24 -40.62
CA LYS A 40 2.94 66.76 -39.73
C LYS A 40 1.81 65.74 -39.56
N ASN A 41 1.33 65.10 -40.64
CA ASN A 41 0.29 64.07 -40.58
C ASN A 41 0.72 62.79 -39.86
N ARG A 42 2.01 62.42 -39.92
CA ARG A 42 2.55 61.28 -39.16
C ARG A 42 2.73 61.64 -37.68
N ALA A 43 3.09 62.88 -37.38
CA ALA A 43 3.21 63.40 -36.02
C ALA A 43 1.84 63.56 -35.32
N SER A 44 0.78 63.87 -36.08
CA SER A 44 -0.58 64.00 -35.56
C SER A 44 -1.35 62.67 -35.43
N LYS A 45 -0.82 61.57 -35.98
CA LYS A 45 -1.48 60.26 -35.93
C LYS A 45 -1.18 59.57 -34.59
N GLU A 46 -2.21 59.35 -33.78
CA GLU A 46 -2.08 58.63 -32.51
C GLU A 46 -1.48 57.23 -32.73
N LYS A 47 -0.49 56.89 -31.89
CA LYS A 47 0.12 55.56 -31.91
C LYS A 47 -0.90 54.53 -31.40
N PRO A 48 -1.09 53.40 -32.11
CA PRO A 48 -2.05 52.41 -31.68
C PRO A 48 -1.60 51.75 -30.36
N VAL A 49 -2.53 51.64 -29.41
CA VAL A 49 -2.26 50.92 -28.16
C VAL A 49 -2.18 49.42 -28.44
N LEU A 50 -1.07 48.81 -28.02
CA LEU A 50 -0.76 47.41 -28.26
C LEU A 50 -1.34 46.50 -27.17
N CYS A 51 -1.43 45.22 -27.51
CA CYS A 51 -1.79 44.14 -26.59
C CYS A 51 -0.82 44.07 -25.40
N SER A 52 -1.37 43.90 -24.19
CA SER A 52 -0.59 43.79 -22.95
C SER A 52 0.28 42.52 -22.89
N LYS A 53 -0.04 41.48 -23.68
CA LYS A 53 0.78 40.27 -23.73
C LYS A 53 2.19 40.59 -24.22
N LYS A 54 3.19 40.29 -23.39
CA LYS A 54 4.62 40.49 -23.68
C LYS A 54 4.98 39.93 -25.06
N GLY A 55 5.51 40.80 -25.93
CA GLY A 55 5.97 40.45 -27.27
C GLY A 55 4.87 40.38 -28.34
N CYS A 56 3.62 40.75 -28.04
CA CYS A 56 2.54 40.77 -29.03
C CYS A 56 2.51 42.12 -29.79
N PRO A 57 2.68 42.13 -31.14
CA PRO A 57 2.65 43.37 -31.92
C PRO A 57 1.22 43.81 -32.30
N SER A 58 0.19 43.03 -31.95
CA SER A 58 -1.20 43.31 -32.32
C SER A 58 -1.79 44.43 -31.47
N LYS A 59 -2.72 45.20 -32.06
CA LYS A 59 -3.52 46.17 -31.31
C LYS A 59 -4.41 45.46 -30.28
N ARG A 60 -4.60 46.08 -29.12
CA ARG A 60 -5.55 45.58 -28.10
C ARG A 60 -6.99 45.65 -28.60
N SER A 61 -7.88 44.88 -27.98
CA SER A 61 -9.32 44.94 -28.19
C SER A 61 -9.89 46.29 -27.71
N GLN A 62 -11.13 46.59 -28.11
CA GLN A 62 -11.89 47.72 -27.54
C GLN A 62 -12.34 47.41 -26.10
N GLU A 63 -12.63 46.14 -25.81
CA GLU A 63 -13.22 45.70 -24.53
C GLU A 63 -12.18 45.46 -23.43
N ASN A 64 -10.94 45.13 -23.79
CA ASN A 64 -9.90 44.76 -22.83
C ASN A 64 -8.49 45.05 -23.35
N ILE A 65 -7.51 44.92 -22.45
CA ILE A 65 -6.09 45.20 -22.71
C ILE A 65 -5.38 44.16 -23.61
N TYR A 66 -6.06 43.10 -24.03
CA TYR A 66 -5.51 42.03 -24.86
C TYR A 66 -6.08 42.07 -26.29
N CYS A 67 -5.35 41.52 -27.27
CA CYS A 67 -5.88 41.34 -28.62
C CYS A 67 -6.81 40.12 -28.69
N GLY A 68 -7.55 39.95 -29.79
CA GLY A 68 -8.50 38.83 -29.96
C GLY A 68 -7.90 37.42 -29.82
N ARG A 69 -6.57 37.26 -29.96
CA ARG A 69 -5.87 35.98 -29.75
C ARG A 69 -5.42 35.73 -28.31
N HIS A 70 -5.43 36.76 -27.46
CA HIS A 70 -4.95 36.71 -26.07
C HIS A 70 -6.07 36.92 -25.04
N GLN A 71 -7.31 36.66 -25.41
CA GLN A 71 -8.48 36.77 -24.51
C GLN A 71 -8.39 35.81 -23.32
N LEU A 72 -7.61 34.72 -23.42
CA LEU A 72 -7.32 33.85 -22.28
C LEU A 72 -6.52 34.54 -21.18
N CYS A 73 -5.67 35.51 -21.51
CA CYS A 73 -4.91 36.25 -20.50
C CYS A 73 -5.83 37.18 -19.68
N GLN A 74 -6.89 37.70 -20.28
CA GLN A 74 -7.93 38.40 -19.53
C GLN A 74 -8.58 37.47 -18.50
N PHE A 75 -8.97 36.26 -18.92
CA PHE A 75 -9.59 35.29 -18.03
C PHE A 75 -8.66 34.87 -16.87
N GLU A 76 -7.35 34.73 -17.14
CA GLU A 76 -6.34 34.50 -16.09
C GLU A 76 -6.32 35.66 -15.10
N ASP A 77 -6.20 36.90 -15.58
CA ASP A 77 -6.13 38.11 -14.75
C ASP A 77 -7.41 38.27 -13.89
N GLU A 78 -8.59 38.05 -14.46
CA GLU A 78 -9.87 38.08 -13.75
C GLU A 78 -9.95 37.00 -12.67
N THR A 79 -9.42 35.82 -12.94
CA THR A 79 -9.39 34.71 -11.96
C THR A 79 -8.46 35.02 -10.80
N VAL A 80 -7.28 35.60 -11.08
CA VAL A 80 -6.33 36.03 -10.06
C VAL A 80 -6.92 37.16 -9.22
N ALA A 81 -7.63 38.12 -9.84
CA ALA A 81 -8.32 39.19 -9.13
C ALA A 81 -9.38 38.67 -8.15
N MET A 82 -9.96 37.48 -8.40
CA MET A 82 -10.88 36.79 -7.50
C MET A 82 -10.19 35.93 -6.42
N ASN A 83 -8.86 36.00 -6.28
CA ASN A 83 -8.06 35.16 -5.40
C ASN A 83 -8.27 33.65 -5.65
N LYS A 84 -8.35 33.27 -6.94
CA LYS A 84 -8.54 31.90 -7.42
C LYS A 84 -7.44 31.53 -8.42
N LYS A 85 -7.35 30.24 -8.74
CA LYS A 85 -6.47 29.70 -9.80
C LYS A 85 -7.29 29.07 -10.92
N VAL A 86 -6.81 29.16 -12.16
CA VAL A 86 -7.47 28.54 -13.31
C VAL A 86 -7.24 27.03 -13.34
N CYS A 87 -8.25 26.28 -13.81
CA CYS A 87 -8.06 24.86 -14.15
C CYS A 87 -7.01 24.70 -15.24
N ARG A 88 -6.08 23.74 -15.13
CA ARG A 88 -5.01 23.47 -16.13
C ARG A 88 -5.51 23.30 -17.56
N ASN A 89 -6.73 22.78 -17.75
CA ASN A 89 -7.34 22.60 -19.06
C ASN A 89 -7.96 23.89 -19.63
N TYR A 90 -7.70 25.06 -19.04
CA TYR A 90 -8.23 26.32 -19.56
C TYR A 90 -7.74 26.66 -20.97
N ILE A 91 -6.49 26.33 -21.29
CA ILE A 91 -5.96 26.41 -22.66
C ILE A 91 -6.69 25.48 -23.64
N ARG A 92 -7.42 24.48 -23.14
CA ARG A 92 -8.22 23.51 -23.93
C ARG A 92 -9.73 23.81 -23.88
N GLY A 93 -10.12 24.98 -23.37
CA GLY A 93 -11.52 25.44 -23.35
C GLY A 93 -12.21 25.39 -21.98
N CYS A 94 -11.56 24.90 -20.92
CA CYS A 94 -12.14 24.97 -19.57
C CYS A 94 -12.14 26.41 -19.03
N ARG A 95 -13.18 26.83 -18.31
CA ARG A 95 -13.24 28.16 -17.67
C ARG A 95 -13.53 28.08 -16.17
N SER A 96 -13.31 26.92 -15.56
CA SER A 96 -13.47 26.75 -14.12
C SER A 96 -12.37 27.50 -13.35
N GLN A 97 -12.80 28.26 -12.35
CA GLN A 97 -11.95 28.99 -11.42
C GLN A 97 -11.96 28.26 -10.07
N LEU A 98 -10.80 27.82 -9.62
CA LEU A 98 -10.59 26.94 -8.47
C LEU A 98 -10.10 27.76 -7.27
N ASN A 99 -10.49 27.35 -6.07
CA ASN A 99 -9.93 27.95 -4.86
C ASN A 99 -8.42 27.66 -4.76
N MET A 100 -7.69 28.54 -4.07
CA MET A 100 -6.24 28.42 -3.94
C MET A 100 -5.81 27.13 -3.23
N ASP A 101 -6.56 26.73 -2.19
CA ASP A 101 -6.39 25.53 -1.39
C ASP A 101 -6.85 24.23 -2.08
N TYR A 102 -7.50 24.32 -3.24
CA TYR A 102 -7.97 23.16 -3.98
C TYR A 102 -6.80 22.25 -4.36
N GLN A 103 -6.89 20.96 -4.05
CA GLN A 103 -5.75 20.04 -4.08
C GLN A 103 -5.27 19.68 -5.50
N HIS A 104 -6.11 19.86 -6.52
CA HIS A 104 -5.81 19.41 -7.87
C HIS A 104 -5.56 20.57 -8.85
N SER A 105 -4.81 20.27 -9.92
CA SER A 105 -4.57 21.25 -10.99
C SER A 105 -5.73 21.36 -11.98
N ASN A 106 -6.60 20.36 -12.04
CA ASN A 106 -7.75 20.29 -12.93
C ASN A 106 -9.04 20.35 -12.10
N CYS A 107 -10.07 21.02 -12.62
CA CYS A 107 -11.39 21.01 -11.98
C CYS A 107 -12.00 19.60 -11.99
N GLU A 108 -12.94 19.34 -11.07
CA GLU A 108 -13.57 18.03 -10.90
C GLU A 108 -14.22 17.52 -12.19
N GLU A 109 -14.89 18.39 -12.96
CA GLU A 109 -15.45 18.02 -14.26
C GLU A 109 -14.40 17.57 -15.28
N CYS A 110 -13.24 18.23 -15.32
CA CYS A 110 -12.14 17.82 -16.20
C CYS A 110 -11.53 16.50 -15.72
N LEU A 111 -11.37 16.33 -14.41
CA LEU A 111 -10.87 15.08 -13.82
C LEU A 111 -11.82 13.92 -14.12
N GLU A 112 -13.14 14.12 -13.99
CA GLU A 112 -14.11 13.07 -14.28
C GLU A 112 -14.12 12.67 -15.76
N LYS A 113 -14.02 13.65 -16.67
CA LYS A 113 -13.85 13.38 -18.11
C LYS A 113 -12.58 12.59 -18.39
N ASP A 114 -11.48 12.90 -17.72
CA ASP A 114 -10.21 12.16 -17.88
C ASP A 114 -10.30 10.74 -17.28
N ARG A 115 -10.97 10.58 -16.12
CA ARG A 115 -11.24 9.28 -15.49
C ARG A 115 -12.15 8.39 -16.34
N GLU A 116 -13.19 8.95 -16.95
CA GLU A 116 -14.08 8.23 -17.86
C GLU A 116 -13.33 7.76 -19.11
N LYS A 117 -12.54 8.64 -19.73
CA LYS A 117 -11.68 8.26 -20.88
C LYS A 117 -10.70 7.14 -20.52
N ASP A 118 -10.07 7.19 -19.35
CA ASP A 118 -9.17 6.13 -18.87
C ASP A 118 -9.93 4.82 -18.61
N ARG A 119 -11.11 4.88 -17.94
CA ARG A 119 -11.99 3.72 -17.73
C ARG A 119 -12.39 3.06 -19.05
N ASN A 120 -12.82 3.84 -20.04
CA ASN A 120 -13.21 3.35 -21.36
C ASN A 120 -12.04 2.70 -22.08
N ARG A 121 -10.86 3.34 -22.05
CA ARG A 121 -9.63 2.79 -22.64
C ARG A 121 -9.24 1.45 -22.01
N ARG A 122 -9.26 1.36 -20.67
CA ARG A 122 -8.95 0.12 -19.95
C ARG A 122 -10.03 -0.95 -20.14
N GLY A 123 -11.29 -0.54 -20.25
CA GLY A 123 -12.42 -1.42 -20.56
C GLY A 123 -12.24 -2.10 -21.92
N PHE A 124 -11.95 -1.31 -22.95
CA PHE A 124 -11.64 -1.82 -24.30
C PHE A 124 -10.50 -2.84 -24.29
N VAL A 125 -9.39 -2.55 -23.58
CA VAL A 125 -8.26 -3.48 -23.46
C VAL A 125 -8.66 -4.81 -22.82
N LYS A 126 -9.49 -4.79 -21.77
CA LYS A 126 -9.96 -6.01 -21.12
C LYS A 126 -10.82 -6.86 -22.07
N GLU A 127 -11.72 -6.21 -22.81
CA GLU A 127 -12.61 -6.90 -23.75
C GLU A 127 -11.81 -7.54 -24.90
N GLN A 128 -10.88 -6.80 -25.49
CA GLN A 128 -10.01 -7.31 -26.55
C GLN A 128 -9.17 -8.50 -26.07
N ASN A 129 -8.56 -8.41 -24.89
CA ASN A 129 -7.79 -9.52 -24.34
C ASN A 129 -8.67 -10.76 -24.07
N ARG A 130 -9.92 -10.57 -23.64
CA ARG A 130 -10.87 -11.66 -23.40
C ARG A 130 -11.31 -12.32 -24.71
N ALA A 131 -11.56 -11.53 -25.75
CA ALA A 131 -11.88 -12.04 -27.08
C ALA A 131 -10.76 -12.94 -27.62
N VAL A 132 -9.50 -12.53 -27.42
CA VAL A 132 -8.31 -13.31 -27.81
C VAL A 132 -8.18 -14.62 -27.01
N GLU A 133 -8.51 -14.61 -25.72
CA GLU A 133 -8.50 -15.82 -24.86
C GLU A 133 -9.56 -16.86 -25.25
N ASN A 134 -10.58 -16.47 -26.02
CA ASN A 134 -11.65 -17.35 -26.51
C ASN A 134 -11.40 -17.87 -27.95
N ILE A 135 -10.27 -17.52 -28.58
CA ILE A 135 -9.92 -18.01 -29.92
C ILE A 135 -9.46 -19.49 -29.81
N PRO A 136 -9.88 -20.39 -30.72
CA PRO A 136 -9.41 -21.77 -30.73
C PRO A 136 -7.88 -21.87 -30.83
N ASP A 137 -7.28 -22.83 -30.11
CA ASP A 137 -5.82 -23.08 -29.97
C ASP A 137 -5.03 -23.12 -31.30
N ALA A 138 -5.71 -23.28 -32.43
CA ALA A 138 -5.12 -23.35 -33.75
C ALA A 138 -4.65 -21.99 -34.33
N THR A 139 -4.99 -20.85 -33.71
CA THR A 139 -4.62 -19.52 -34.24
C THR A 139 -3.53 -18.86 -33.38
N PRO A 140 -2.30 -18.63 -33.92
CA PRO A 140 -1.24 -18.00 -33.15
C PRO A 140 -1.54 -16.52 -32.89
N VAL A 141 -1.71 -16.18 -31.62
CA VAL A 141 -1.84 -14.79 -31.16
C VAL A 141 -0.47 -14.15 -31.12
N LEU A 142 -0.22 -13.15 -31.97
CA LEU A 142 1.08 -12.48 -32.06
C LEU A 142 1.22 -11.28 -31.10
N THR A 143 0.10 -10.60 -30.81
CA THR A 143 0.07 -9.37 -30.01
C THR A 143 -0.97 -9.43 -28.90
N LYS A 144 -0.75 -8.67 -27.82
CA LYS A 144 -1.67 -8.53 -26.68
C LYS A 144 -1.67 -7.09 -26.17
N LEU A 145 -2.79 -6.65 -25.59
CA LEU A 145 -2.93 -5.31 -25.03
C LEU A 145 -2.57 -5.28 -23.53
N CYS A 146 -1.70 -4.36 -23.13
CA CYS A 146 -1.33 -4.17 -21.73
C CYS A 146 -2.44 -3.47 -20.93
N THR A 147 -2.90 -4.08 -19.84
CA THR A 147 -3.94 -3.50 -18.96
C THR A 147 -3.49 -2.25 -18.19
N THR A 148 -2.18 -1.97 -18.13
CA THR A 148 -1.63 -0.79 -17.46
C THR A 148 -1.46 0.39 -18.41
N CYS A 149 -0.69 0.23 -19.49
CA CYS A 149 -0.39 1.31 -20.43
C CYS A 149 -1.31 1.35 -21.66
N CYS A 150 -2.17 0.35 -21.83
CA CYS A 150 -3.13 0.21 -22.94
C CYS A 150 -2.48 0.12 -24.33
N LYS A 151 -1.18 -0.23 -24.41
CA LYS A 151 -0.47 -0.42 -25.68
C LYS A 151 -0.58 -1.88 -26.13
N GLU A 152 -0.72 -2.06 -27.44
CA GLU A 152 -0.60 -3.35 -28.11
C GLU A 152 0.89 -3.65 -28.30
N LEU A 153 1.31 -4.83 -27.84
CA LEU A 153 2.71 -5.25 -27.82
C LEU A 153 2.83 -6.73 -28.18
N PRO A 154 4.01 -7.20 -28.63
CA PRO A 154 4.26 -8.62 -28.89
C PRO A 154 4.04 -9.47 -27.65
N MET A 155 3.59 -10.72 -27.83
CA MET A 155 3.29 -11.67 -26.74
C MET A 155 4.49 -11.91 -25.79
N GLU A 156 5.72 -11.84 -26.28
CA GLU A 156 6.95 -11.96 -25.50
C GLU A 156 7.01 -10.96 -24.32
N GLN A 157 6.44 -9.76 -24.50
CA GLN A 157 6.39 -8.73 -23.46
C GLN A 157 5.50 -9.11 -22.28
N PHE A 158 4.68 -10.16 -22.41
CA PHE A 158 3.72 -10.64 -21.43
C PHE A 158 4.13 -11.95 -20.76
N LEU A 159 5.34 -12.45 -21.01
CA LEU A 159 5.83 -13.66 -20.35
C LEU A 159 6.24 -13.37 -18.90
N GLY A 160 5.70 -14.16 -17.96
CA GLY A 160 5.99 -14.13 -16.52
C GLY A 160 7.19 -15.01 -16.14
N ILE A 161 7.47 -15.07 -14.82
CA ILE A 161 8.60 -15.85 -14.25
C ILE A 161 8.46 -17.35 -14.54
N LYS A 162 7.23 -17.86 -14.70
CA LYS A 162 6.92 -19.27 -14.99
C LYS A 162 6.34 -19.45 -16.39
N GLU A 163 6.75 -18.61 -17.34
CA GLU A 163 6.19 -18.56 -18.71
C GLU A 163 4.68 -18.31 -18.78
N THR A 164 4.06 -17.99 -17.65
CA THR A 164 2.64 -17.62 -17.57
C THR A 164 2.41 -16.30 -18.28
N VAL A 165 1.44 -16.25 -19.19
CA VAL A 165 1.01 -15.02 -19.84
C VAL A 165 0.34 -14.10 -18.83
N VAL A 166 0.92 -12.93 -18.59
CA VAL A 166 0.39 -11.92 -17.67
C VAL A 166 -0.43 -10.85 -18.39
N LYS A 167 -1.17 -10.03 -17.62
CA LYS A 167 -2.04 -8.96 -18.14
C LYS A 167 -1.31 -7.65 -18.44
N THR A 168 -0.03 -7.54 -18.08
CA THR A 168 0.75 -6.30 -18.11
C THR A 168 2.09 -6.53 -18.79
N CYS A 169 2.52 -5.61 -19.64
CA CYS A 169 3.79 -5.73 -20.36
C CYS A 169 5.01 -5.62 -19.42
N LEU A 170 6.17 -6.03 -19.92
CA LEU A 170 7.44 -6.05 -19.18
C LEU A 170 7.82 -4.67 -18.65
N SER A 171 7.73 -3.62 -19.48
CA SER A 171 8.04 -2.24 -19.06
C SER A 171 7.18 -1.81 -17.87
N CYS A 172 5.85 -1.95 -17.94
CA CYS A 172 4.99 -1.57 -16.81
C CYS A 172 5.25 -2.41 -15.55
N ARG A 173 5.63 -3.69 -15.70
CA ARG A 173 6.02 -4.53 -14.55
C ARG A 173 7.31 -4.05 -13.91
N ASN A 174 8.30 -3.66 -14.70
CA ASN A 174 9.57 -3.13 -14.21
C ASN A 174 9.39 -1.77 -13.53
N ASP A 175 8.56 -0.90 -14.11
CA ASP A 175 8.21 0.39 -13.49
C ASP A 175 7.51 0.18 -12.14
N ASN A 176 6.55 -0.75 -12.06
CA ASN A 176 5.89 -1.10 -10.81
C ASN A 176 6.87 -1.65 -9.77
N LYS A 177 7.81 -2.53 -10.16
CA LYS A 177 8.85 -3.04 -9.26
C LYS A 177 9.73 -1.92 -8.70
N LEU A 178 10.11 -0.96 -9.55
CA LEU A 178 10.90 0.20 -9.15
C LEU A 178 10.12 1.15 -8.24
N GLN A 179 8.83 1.32 -8.47
CA GLN A 179 7.98 2.07 -7.55
C GLN A 179 7.84 1.34 -6.21
N ASP A 180 7.61 0.03 -6.23
CA ASP A 180 7.48 -0.77 -5.01
C ASP A 180 8.77 -0.85 -4.19
N SER A 181 9.95 -0.73 -4.82
CA SER A 181 11.22 -0.66 -4.09
C SER A 181 11.44 0.68 -3.41
N ARG A 182 10.82 1.76 -3.93
CA ARG A 182 10.88 3.11 -3.35
C ARG A 182 9.83 3.35 -2.28
N ARG A 183 8.79 2.53 -2.21
CA ARG A 183 7.74 2.63 -1.20
C ARG A 183 8.26 2.20 0.16
N ASP A 184 7.91 2.97 1.18
CA ASP A 184 8.15 2.59 2.57
C ASP A 184 7.50 1.21 2.86
N LYS A 185 8.33 0.25 3.27
CA LYS A 185 7.90 -1.12 3.59
C LYS A 185 7.07 -1.12 4.86
N GLU A 186 7.39 -0.30 5.87
CA GLU A 186 6.69 -0.32 7.15
C GLU A 186 5.31 0.33 7.02
N HIS A 187 5.21 1.50 6.37
CA HIS A 187 3.92 2.14 6.12
C HIS A 187 2.94 1.23 5.33
N ARG A 188 3.45 0.50 4.33
CA ARG A 188 2.65 -0.49 3.59
C ARG A 188 2.18 -1.64 4.47
N ASN A 189 3.08 -2.18 5.31
CA ASN A 189 2.75 -3.27 6.22
C ASN A 189 1.72 -2.82 7.25
N GLU A 190 1.88 -1.63 7.83
CA GLU A 190 0.94 -1.03 8.77
C GLU A 190 -0.44 -0.86 8.15
N THR A 191 -0.51 -0.27 6.94
CA THR A 191 -1.77 -0.12 6.21
C THR A 191 -2.46 -1.47 5.98
N CYS A 192 -1.68 -2.51 5.68
CA CYS A 192 -2.18 -3.88 5.53
C CYS A 192 -2.68 -4.47 6.86
N ARG A 193 -1.94 -4.26 7.96
CA ARG A 193 -2.31 -4.70 9.32
C ARG A 193 -3.57 -4.00 9.83
N ASN A 194 -3.85 -2.79 9.38
CA ASN A 194 -5.03 -2.02 9.80
C ASN A 194 -6.21 -2.14 8.83
N ASN A 195 -6.12 -3.00 7.81
CA ASN A 195 -7.19 -3.21 6.85
C ASN A 195 -7.71 -4.65 6.90
N MET A 196 -9.03 -4.79 7.00
CA MET A 196 -9.73 -6.08 7.04
C MET A 196 -9.62 -6.86 5.73
N ARG A 197 -9.63 -6.20 4.56
CA ARG A 197 -9.66 -6.87 3.25
C ARG A 197 -8.39 -7.68 2.95
N PRO A 198 -7.17 -7.15 3.14
CA PRO A 198 -5.96 -7.95 3.02
C PRO A 198 -5.93 -9.15 3.99
N GLN A 199 -6.40 -8.98 5.23
CA GLN A 199 -6.44 -10.06 6.22
C GLN A 199 -7.41 -11.17 5.81
N TYR A 200 -8.64 -10.83 5.42
CA TYR A 200 -9.60 -11.78 4.86
C TYR A 200 -9.02 -12.56 3.67
N THR A 201 -8.36 -11.84 2.75
CA THR A 201 -7.70 -12.45 1.58
C THR A 201 -6.59 -13.43 1.99
N SER A 202 -5.84 -13.10 3.04
CA SER A 202 -4.81 -13.98 3.61
C SER A 202 -5.41 -15.25 4.20
N TYR A 203 -6.52 -15.15 4.95
CA TYR A 203 -7.22 -16.33 5.48
C TYR A 203 -7.76 -17.24 4.36
N LYS A 204 -8.42 -16.65 3.36
CA LYS A 204 -8.94 -17.40 2.20
C LYS A 204 -7.83 -18.11 1.43
N LYS A 205 -6.69 -17.43 1.22
CA LYS A 205 -5.49 -18.02 0.61
C LYS A 205 -4.95 -19.18 1.46
N GLY A 206 -4.77 -18.95 2.76
CA GLY A 206 -4.22 -19.96 3.68
C GLY A 206 -5.15 -21.15 3.91
N ALA A 207 -6.46 -20.99 3.74
CA ALA A 207 -7.43 -22.09 3.73
C ALA A 207 -7.26 -22.95 2.48
N ARG A 208 -7.20 -22.32 1.30
CA ARG A 208 -6.98 -23.01 0.02
C ARG A 208 -5.67 -23.81 0.00
N GLU A 209 -4.57 -23.23 0.49
CA GLU A 209 -3.26 -23.89 0.54
C GLU A 209 -3.23 -25.11 1.47
N ARG A 210 -4.17 -25.20 2.42
CA ARG A 210 -4.32 -26.31 3.36
C ARG A 210 -5.55 -27.18 3.07
N GLU A 211 -6.20 -26.96 1.91
CA GLU A 211 -7.38 -27.70 1.50
C GLU A 211 -8.52 -27.65 2.53
N LEU A 212 -8.70 -26.50 3.17
CA LEU A 212 -9.76 -26.25 4.14
C LEU A 212 -10.96 -25.57 3.46
N GLN A 213 -12.16 -26.03 3.80
CA GLN A 213 -13.42 -25.38 3.47
C GLN A 213 -13.38 -23.91 3.93
N PHE A 214 -13.93 -23.00 3.12
CA PHE A 214 -13.99 -21.57 3.43
C PHE A 214 -15.31 -21.00 2.92
N GLU A 215 -16.27 -20.82 3.83
CA GLU A 215 -17.64 -20.38 3.51
C GLU A 215 -17.95 -18.97 4.01
N LEU A 216 -17.07 -18.39 4.83
CA LEU A 216 -17.25 -17.02 5.31
C LEU A 216 -17.28 -16.02 4.14
N SER A 217 -18.38 -15.27 4.03
CA SER A 217 -18.41 -14.04 3.24
C SER A 217 -17.51 -12.98 3.87
N PHE A 218 -17.26 -11.89 3.15
CA PHE A 218 -16.50 -10.77 3.74
C PHE A 218 -17.31 -10.12 4.87
N GLU A 219 -18.63 -10.05 4.70
CA GLU A 219 -19.59 -9.52 5.67
C GLU A 219 -19.63 -10.36 6.95
N ASP A 220 -19.59 -11.70 6.83
CA ASP A 220 -19.49 -12.58 8.00
C ASP A 220 -18.15 -12.41 8.73
N TYR A 221 -17.07 -12.30 7.96
CA TYR A 221 -15.74 -12.02 8.50
C TYR A 221 -15.73 -10.72 9.31
N GLU A 222 -16.26 -9.62 8.75
CA GLU A 222 -16.34 -8.32 9.44
C GLU A 222 -17.12 -8.42 10.76
N LYS A 223 -18.28 -9.08 10.75
CA LYS A 223 -19.10 -9.29 11.96
C LYS A 223 -18.36 -10.07 13.04
N ILE A 224 -17.52 -11.03 12.67
CA ILE A 224 -16.75 -11.83 13.62
C ILE A 224 -15.63 -10.99 14.22
N VAL A 225 -14.78 -10.36 13.40
CA VAL A 225 -13.51 -9.77 13.87
C VAL A 225 -13.65 -8.51 14.71
N VAL A 226 -14.78 -7.81 14.65
CA VAL A 226 -15.05 -6.63 15.50
C VAL A 226 -15.41 -6.99 16.94
N ASN A 227 -15.68 -8.27 17.22
CA ASN A 227 -15.94 -8.72 18.59
C ASN A 227 -14.64 -8.82 19.40
N PRO A 228 -14.70 -8.69 20.73
CA PRO A 228 -13.59 -9.04 21.60
C PRO A 228 -13.10 -10.47 21.38
N CYS A 229 -11.82 -10.72 21.67
CA CYS A 229 -11.22 -12.04 21.53
C CYS A 229 -12.00 -13.06 22.36
N HIS A 230 -12.44 -14.14 21.72
CA HIS A 230 -13.17 -15.24 22.33
C HIS A 230 -12.45 -15.81 23.56
N TYR A 231 -11.12 -15.85 23.54
CA TYR A 231 -10.35 -16.44 24.63
C TYR A 231 -10.08 -15.49 25.80
N CYS A 232 -9.59 -14.27 25.51
CA CYS A 232 -9.11 -13.35 26.55
C CYS A 232 -9.97 -12.10 26.74
N GLY A 233 -11.03 -11.93 25.94
CA GLY A 233 -11.93 -10.78 26.02
C GLY A 233 -11.35 -9.46 25.52
N ILE A 234 -10.15 -9.44 24.91
CA ILE A 234 -9.48 -8.21 24.45
C ILE A 234 -9.86 -7.90 22.99
N LEU A 235 -10.19 -6.64 22.71
CA LEU A 235 -10.25 -6.09 21.36
C LEU A 235 -9.01 -5.21 21.13
N GLU A 236 -8.28 -5.46 20.03
CA GLU A 236 -7.07 -4.70 19.67
C GLU A 236 -7.41 -3.22 19.37
N GLU A 237 -6.47 -2.32 19.61
CA GLU A 237 -6.65 -0.87 19.45
C GLU A 237 -7.09 -0.45 18.04
N ARG A 238 -6.67 -1.20 17.01
CA ARG A 238 -7.07 -0.99 15.61
C ARG A 238 -8.57 -1.25 15.36
N GLY A 239 -9.32 -1.70 16.37
CA GLY A 239 -10.77 -1.88 16.34
C GLY A 239 -11.24 -3.26 15.88
N PHE A 240 -10.32 -4.18 15.57
CA PHE A 240 -10.68 -5.55 15.16
C PHE A 240 -9.54 -6.57 15.36
N ASN A 241 -9.93 -7.80 15.63
CA ASN A 241 -9.07 -8.96 15.84
C ASN A 241 -8.83 -9.77 14.55
N GLY A 242 -8.18 -10.93 14.68
CA GLY A 242 -8.19 -11.97 13.66
C GLY A 242 -9.32 -12.98 13.88
N ILE A 243 -9.25 -14.09 13.14
CA ILE A 243 -10.11 -15.27 13.35
C ILE A 243 -9.27 -16.44 13.83
N ASP A 244 -9.78 -17.15 14.83
CA ASP A 244 -9.36 -18.51 15.19
C ASP A 244 -10.47 -19.51 14.84
N ARG A 245 -10.07 -20.75 14.58
CA ARG A 245 -10.97 -21.89 14.37
C ARG A 245 -11.02 -22.71 15.65
N LYS A 246 -12.17 -22.78 16.31
CA LYS A 246 -12.35 -23.54 17.56
C LYS A 246 -11.85 -24.98 17.42
N ASN A 247 -12.24 -25.63 16.32
CA ASN A 247 -11.67 -26.90 15.87
C ASN A 247 -10.79 -26.68 14.64
N SER A 248 -9.49 -26.97 14.78
CA SER A 248 -8.51 -26.82 13.70
C SER A 248 -8.66 -27.80 12.55
N GLY A 249 -9.37 -28.92 12.76
CA GLY A 249 -9.72 -29.91 11.73
C GLY A 249 -10.89 -29.47 10.84
N ILE A 250 -11.69 -28.49 11.29
CA ILE A 250 -12.82 -27.94 10.52
C ILE A 250 -12.36 -26.66 9.80
N GLY A 251 -12.95 -26.40 8.64
CA GLY A 251 -12.70 -25.20 7.84
C GLY A 251 -13.21 -23.90 8.46
N TYR A 252 -13.26 -22.85 7.65
CA TYR A 252 -13.75 -21.54 8.00
C TYR A 252 -15.25 -21.42 7.69
N ILE A 253 -16.07 -21.85 8.66
CA ILE A 253 -17.54 -21.72 8.67
C ILE A 253 -17.96 -20.88 9.90
N ILE A 254 -19.16 -20.31 9.87
CA ILE A 254 -19.63 -19.37 10.91
C ILE A 254 -19.60 -20.02 12.31
N GLU A 255 -19.98 -21.28 12.42
CA GLU A 255 -20.11 -22.01 13.67
C GLU A 255 -18.75 -22.38 14.29
N ASN A 256 -17.70 -22.45 13.47
CA ASN A 256 -16.36 -22.85 13.90
C ASN A 256 -15.40 -21.66 14.08
N CYS A 257 -15.71 -20.52 13.48
CA CYS A 257 -14.86 -19.33 13.51
C CYS A 257 -15.26 -18.39 14.64
N VAL A 258 -14.27 -17.92 15.39
CA VAL A 258 -14.45 -16.94 16.46
C VAL A 258 -13.44 -15.81 16.35
N SER A 259 -13.78 -14.65 16.89
CA SER A 259 -12.84 -13.54 17.01
C SER A 259 -11.67 -13.93 17.91
N CYS A 260 -10.44 -13.67 17.48
CA CYS A 260 -9.27 -14.03 18.27
C CYS A 260 -8.12 -13.06 18.05
N CYS A 261 -7.55 -12.57 19.15
CA CYS A 261 -6.32 -11.80 19.11
C CYS A 261 -5.15 -12.68 18.66
N GLN A 262 -4.11 -12.07 18.09
CA GLN A 262 -2.98 -12.78 17.50
C GLN A 262 -2.28 -13.70 18.51
N MET A 263 -2.07 -13.22 19.74
CA MET A 263 -1.36 -13.96 20.78
C MET A 263 -2.13 -15.21 21.21
N CYS A 264 -3.46 -15.12 21.46
CA CYS A 264 -4.27 -16.29 21.78
C CYS A 264 -4.28 -17.31 20.64
N ASN A 265 -4.39 -16.86 19.38
CA ASN A 265 -4.38 -17.74 18.22
C ASN A 265 -3.06 -18.52 18.10
N TYR A 266 -1.92 -17.87 18.36
CA TYR A 266 -0.62 -18.56 18.39
C TYR A 266 -0.48 -19.54 19.55
N MET A 267 -0.84 -19.10 20.76
CA MET A 267 -0.73 -19.94 21.97
C MET A 267 -1.64 -21.17 21.87
N LYS A 268 -2.85 -21.02 21.31
CA LYS A 268 -3.75 -22.15 21.06
C LYS A 268 -3.19 -23.08 19.98
N GLY A 269 -2.69 -22.52 18.87
CA GLY A 269 -2.23 -23.30 17.74
C GLY A 269 -3.30 -24.28 17.25
N SER A 270 -2.99 -25.57 17.24
CA SER A 270 -3.91 -26.63 16.78
C SER A 270 -4.75 -27.25 17.90
N LEU A 271 -4.58 -26.82 19.16
CA LEU A 271 -5.33 -27.36 20.29
C LEU A 271 -6.83 -27.11 20.14
N SER A 272 -7.63 -27.98 20.76
CA SER A 272 -9.04 -27.67 20.98
C SER A 272 -9.20 -26.51 21.95
N GLU A 273 -10.32 -25.81 21.86
CA GLU A 273 -10.71 -24.75 22.80
C GLU A 273 -10.59 -25.20 24.26
N SER A 274 -11.14 -26.36 24.61
CA SER A 274 -11.17 -26.86 25.98
C SER A 274 -9.76 -27.15 26.52
N VAL A 275 -8.89 -27.76 25.72
CA VAL A 275 -7.50 -28.05 26.12
C VAL A 275 -6.74 -26.74 26.31
N PHE A 276 -6.94 -25.75 25.45
CA PHE A 276 -6.27 -24.46 25.58
C PHE A 276 -6.65 -23.73 26.88
N ILE A 277 -7.94 -23.69 27.22
CA ILE A 277 -8.43 -23.09 28.47
C ILE A 277 -7.90 -23.84 29.69
N LYS A 278 -7.93 -25.19 29.68
CA LYS A 278 -7.37 -26.02 30.76
C LYS A 278 -5.87 -25.80 30.95
N ARG A 279 -5.09 -25.63 29.88
CA ARG A 279 -3.66 -25.30 29.97
C ARG A 279 -3.42 -23.96 30.65
N ALA A 280 -4.21 -22.93 30.34
CA ALA A 280 -4.12 -21.64 31.01
C ALA A 280 -4.33 -21.78 32.53
N CYS A 281 -5.38 -22.51 32.92
CA CYS A 281 -5.69 -22.78 34.33
C CYS A 281 -4.57 -23.57 35.04
N HIS A 282 -4.06 -24.64 34.41
CA HIS A 282 -2.98 -25.45 34.93
C HIS A 282 -1.70 -24.63 35.15
N ILE A 283 -1.30 -23.82 34.17
CA ILE A 283 -0.08 -23.00 34.26
C ILE A 283 -0.20 -21.99 35.39
N LEU A 284 -1.31 -21.23 35.47
CA LEU A 284 -1.50 -20.25 36.55
C LEU A 284 -1.52 -20.91 37.94
N THR A 285 -2.12 -22.10 38.04
CA THR A 285 -2.13 -22.87 39.29
C THR A 285 -0.72 -23.32 39.68
N HIS A 286 0.04 -23.85 38.73
CA HIS A 286 1.42 -24.25 38.97
C HIS A 286 2.32 -23.07 39.41
N GLN A 287 2.08 -21.89 38.85
CA GLN A 287 2.77 -20.65 39.22
C GLN A 287 2.26 -20.03 40.53
N ASN A 288 1.30 -20.67 41.22
CA ASN A 288 0.65 -20.17 42.44
C ASN A 288 -0.03 -18.81 42.27
N ILE A 289 -0.47 -18.47 41.06
CA ILE A 289 -1.21 -17.23 40.76
C ILE A 289 -2.70 -17.41 41.08
N VAL A 290 -3.22 -18.62 40.86
CA VAL A 290 -4.60 -19.00 41.20
C VAL A 290 -4.59 -20.34 41.95
N SER A 291 -5.67 -20.62 42.67
CA SER A 291 -5.88 -21.91 43.32
C SER A 291 -7.02 -22.65 42.61
N ARG A 292 -6.67 -23.47 41.61
CA ARG A 292 -7.59 -24.24 40.77
C ARG A 292 -7.03 -25.65 40.52
N ASN A 293 -7.66 -26.41 39.63
CA ASN A 293 -7.23 -27.75 39.26
C ASN A 293 -5.99 -27.73 38.35
N LEU A 294 -5.16 -28.77 38.48
CA LEU A 294 -4.06 -29.05 37.56
C LEU A 294 -4.53 -30.02 36.47
N TYR A 295 -4.24 -29.68 35.22
CA TYR A 295 -4.50 -30.49 34.02
C TYR A 295 -3.21 -31.00 33.32
N PRO A 296 -2.37 -31.85 33.96
CA PRO A 296 -1.13 -32.34 33.35
C PRO A 296 -1.35 -33.15 32.06
N GLU A 297 -2.49 -33.81 31.92
CA GLU A 297 -2.90 -34.59 30.74
C GLU A 297 -3.08 -33.73 29.49
N CYS A 298 -3.32 -32.42 29.65
CA CYS A 298 -3.45 -31.48 28.55
C CYS A 298 -2.10 -31.17 27.86
N PHE A 299 -0.97 -31.66 28.38
CA PHE A 299 0.36 -31.44 27.81
C PHE A 299 0.90 -32.75 27.22
N ALA A 300 1.07 -32.82 25.90
CA ALA A 300 1.65 -33.99 25.23
C ALA A 300 3.14 -34.17 25.57
N GLY A 301 3.61 -35.42 25.58
CA GLY A 301 5.02 -35.76 25.81
C GLY A 301 5.87 -35.56 24.56
N HIS A 302 7.09 -35.04 24.73
CA HIS A 302 8.05 -34.84 23.63
C HIS A 302 9.46 -35.15 24.10
N LYS A 303 10.33 -35.55 23.18
CA LYS A 303 11.76 -35.75 23.48
C LYS A 303 12.55 -34.48 23.24
N LYS A 304 13.54 -34.22 24.11
CA LYS A 304 14.39 -33.03 24.02
C LYS A 304 15.31 -33.08 22.80
N CYS A 305 15.67 -31.91 22.29
CA CYS A 305 16.77 -31.79 21.33
C CYS A 305 18.11 -32.00 22.04
N SER A 306 19.11 -32.53 21.33
CA SER A 306 20.45 -32.73 21.87
C SER A 306 21.22 -31.41 22.07
N TYR A 307 22.23 -31.42 22.93
CA TYR A 307 23.14 -30.30 23.16
C TYR A 307 23.69 -29.71 21.85
N ASN A 308 24.18 -30.58 20.95
CA ASN A 308 24.74 -30.14 19.67
C ASN A 308 23.69 -29.49 18.75
N GLN A 309 22.42 -29.91 18.83
CA GLN A 309 21.34 -29.25 18.07
C GLN A 309 21.11 -27.82 18.56
N TYR A 310 21.13 -27.59 19.88
CA TYR A 310 21.03 -26.25 20.45
C TYR A 310 22.25 -25.38 20.10
N ARG A 311 23.46 -25.93 20.23
CA ARG A 311 24.71 -25.24 19.85
C ARG A 311 24.70 -24.82 18.38
N ASN A 312 24.36 -25.74 17.48
CA ASN A 312 24.29 -25.46 16.05
C ASN A 312 23.21 -24.41 15.72
N LYS A 313 22.08 -24.42 16.44
CA LYS A 313 21.05 -23.38 16.31
C LYS A 313 21.57 -22.01 16.77
N ALA A 314 22.31 -21.95 17.86
CA ALA A 314 22.91 -20.71 18.37
C ALA A 314 23.90 -20.11 17.38
N VAL A 315 24.84 -20.92 16.88
CA VAL A 315 25.81 -20.51 15.85
C VAL A 315 25.12 -20.00 14.58
N LYS A 316 24.09 -20.72 14.10
CA LYS A 316 23.33 -20.32 12.92
C LYS A 316 22.61 -18.98 13.06
N MET A 317 22.25 -18.61 14.28
CA MET A 317 21.51 -17.38 14.59
C MET A 317 22.42 -16.31 15.19
N ASP A 318 23.74 -16.53 15.19
CA ASP A 318 24.76 -15.63 15.76
C ASP A 318 24.47 -15.27 17.23
N MET A 319 24.22 -16.30 18.05
CA MET A 319 23.90 -16.13 19.47
C MET A 319 24.97 -16.78 20.34
N GLU A 320 25.24 -16.17 21.49
CA GLU A 320 26.13 -16.73 22.51
C GLU A 320 25.66 -18.12 22.92
N PHE A 321 26.62 -19.02 23.13
CA PHE A 321 26.40 -20.36 23.66
C PHE A 321 27.54 -20.72 24.60
N SER A 322 27.36 -20.45 25.89
CA SER A 322 28.41 -20.61 26.92
C SER A 322 28.14 -21.74 27.91
N ILE A 323 27.01 -22.45 27.76
CA ILE A 323 26.65 -23.57 28.63
C ILE A 323 27.47 -24.83 28.30
N THR A 324 27.80 -25.59 29.33
CA THR A 324 28.49 -26.89 29.25
C THR A 324 27.51 -28.05 29.04
N ILE A 325 28.05 -29.22 28.67
CA ILE A 325 27.23 -30.45 28.53
C ILE A 325 26.64 -30.91 29.86
N ASP A 326 27.35 -30.69 30.96
CA ASP A 326 26.91 -31.05 32.31
C ASP A 326 25.78 -30.13 32.77
N GLU A 327 25.91 -28.81 32.55
CA GLU A 327 24.84 -27.84 32.81
C GLU A 327 23.60 -28.14 31.97
N TYR A 328 23.77 -28.45 30.68
CA TYR A 328 22.67 -28.88 29.82
C TYR A 328 21.95 -30.12 30.40
N THR A 329 22.70 -31.10 30.89
CA THR A 329 22.14 -32.34 31.45
C THR A 329 21.39 -32.05 32.75
N ALA A 330 21.95 -31.21 33.62
CA ALA A 330 21.33 -30.79 34.88
C ALA A 330 20.02 -30.01 34.63
N ILE A 331 20.04 -29.07 33.69
CA ILE A 331 18.87 -28.24 33.35
C ILE A 331 17.78 -29.11 32.74
N THR A 332 18.09 -29.90 31.71
CA THR A 332 17.07 -30.72 31.03
C THR A 332 16.50 -31.83 31.90
N SER A 333 17.16 -32.17 33.02
CA SER A 333 16.64 -33.10 34.03
C SER A 333 15.60 -32.47 34.97
N SER A 334 15.53 -31.14 35.02
CA SER A 334 14.60 -30.40 35.87
C SER A 334 13.17 -30.37 35.29
N ASN A 335 12.19 -30.10 36.16
CA ASN A 335 10.80 -29.92 35.74
C ASN A 335 10.64 -28.64 34.90
N CYS A 336 9.66 -28.63 34.00
CA CYS A 336 9.36 -27.45 33.20
C CYS A 336 9.04 -26.25 34.11
N TYR A 337 9.72 -25.13 33.92
CA TYR A 337 9.53 -23.96 34.78
C TYR A 337 8.17 -23.25 34.57
N ILE A 338 7.49 -23.48 33.43
CA ILE A 338 6.20 -22.85 33.10
C ILE A 338 5.03 -23.68 33.64
N CYS A 339 4.99 -24.99 33.38
CA CYS A 339 3.86 -25.85 33.77
C CYS A 339 4.21 -26.95 34.77
N GLY A 340 5.46 -27.09 35.18
CA GLY A 340 5.86 -28.12 36.15
C GLY A 340 5.95 -29.54 35.59
N LYS A 341 5.79 -29.71 34.27
CA LYS A 341 5.86 -31.03 33.62
C LYS A 341 7.19 -31.73 33.92
N LYS A 342 7.10 -32.96 34.41
CA LYS A 342 8.23 -33.82 34.79
C LYS A 342 8.76 -34.61 33.59
N ASN A 343 9.97 -35.14 33.73
CA ASN A 343 10.51 -36.12 32.80
C ASN A 343 9.92 -37.51 33.08
N ASP A 344 9.62 -38.25 32.02
CA ASP A 344 9.15 -39.63 32.06
C ASP A 344 9.60 -40.38 30.79
N GLU A 345 9.14 -41.63 30.62
CA GLU A 345 9.45 -42.45 29.44
C GLU A 345 9.06 -41.79 28.11
N ASN A 346 8.03 -40.94 28.10
CA ASN A 346 7.44 -40.31 26.92
C ASN A 346 7.78 -38.81 26.80
N ASN A 347 8.36 -38.19 27.83
CA ASN A 347 8.68 -36.77 27.89
C ASN A 347 10.07 -36.49 28.45
N GLU A 348 10.83 -35.68 27.73
CA GLU A 348 12.10 -35.10 28.17
C GLU A 348 12.08 -33.60 27.92
N ASN A 349 12.25 -32.82 28.99
CA ASN A 349 12.26 -31.37 28.92
C ASN A 349 13.50 -30.87 28.17
N GLY A 350 13.30 -29.88 27.32
CA GLY A 350 14.36 -29.16 26.64
C GLY A 350 14.79 -27.93 27.42
N MET A 351 15.49 -27.04 26.73
CA MET A 351 15.82 -25.71 27.23
C MET A 351 14.97 -24.65 26.52
N ASP A 352 14.51 -23.70 27.30
CA ASP A 352 13.91 -22.45 26.85
C ASP A 352 14.77 -21.27 27.28
N ARG A 353 14.75 -20.21 26.47
CA ARG A 353 15.43 -18.96 26.78
C ARG A 353 14.42 -18.02 27.41
N LEU A 354 14.77 -17.48 28.58
CA LEU A 354 13.94 -16.53 29.30
C LEU A 354 13.78 -15.26 28.44
N ASP A 355 14.91 -14.67 28.03
CA ASP A 355 14.94 -13.60 27.03
C ASP A 355 15.42 -14.16 25.68
N ASN A 356 14.58 -13.99 24.65
CA ASN A 356 14.84 -14.45 23.29
C ASN A 356 15.89 -13.63 22.54
N ASN A 357 16.20 -12.42 23.01
CA ASN A 357 17.26 -11.56 22.48
C ASN A 357 18.65 -11.94 23.00
N HIS A 358 18.72 -12.74 24.06
CA HIS A 358 19.96 -13.23 24.64
C HIS A 358 20.24 -14.68 24.24
N GLY A 359 21.52 -15.05 24.28
CA GLY A 359 22.01 -16.39 23.93
C GLY A 359 21.70 -17.45 24.99
N TYR A 360 22.38 -18.60 24.87
CA TYR A 360 22.28 -19.71 25.81
C TYR A 360 23.37 -19.58 26.87
N THR A 361 23.04 -18.85 27.93
CA THR A 361 23.86 -18.70 29.15
C THR A 361 23.12 -19.35 30.32
N ILE A 362 23.84 -19.79 31.36
CA ILE A 362 23.23 -20.49 32.50
C ILE A 362 22.17 -19.63 33.23
N GLN A 363 22.31 -18.30 33.19
CA GLN A 363 21.36 -17.35 33.76
C GLN A 363 20.11 -17.15 32.88
N ASN A 364 20.22 -17.32 31.56
CA ASN A 364 19.14 -17.04 30.61
C ASN A 364 18.34 -18.29 30.21
N ILE A 365 18.69 -19.48 30.68
CA ILE A 365 18.00 -20.72 30.30
C ILE A 365 17.28 -21.39 31.46
N LYS A 366 16.16 -22.03 31.15
CA LYS A 366 15.41 -22.89 32.08
C LYS A 366 14.92 -24.15 31.37
N ALA A 367 14.69 -25.19 32.16
CA ALA A 367 14.09 -26.43 31.70
C ALA A 367 12.65 -26.17 31.27
N CYS A 368 12.27 -26.54 30.05
CA CYS A 368 10.93 -26.28 29.54
C CYS A 368 10.45 -27.42 28.63
N CYS A 369 9.19 -27.83 28.80
CA CYS A 369 8.59 -28.81 27.92
C CYS A 369 8.31 -28.18 26.55
N ALA A 370 8.28 -29.00 25.50
CA ALA A 370 8.09 -28.52 24.13
C ALA A 370 6.77 -27.74 23.96
N GLU A 371 5.70 -28.19 24.62
CA GLU A 371 4.38 -27.54 24.57
C GLU A 371 4.41 -26.10 25.11
N CYS A 372 5.06 -25.88 26.26
CA CYS A 372 5.16 -24.53 26.83
C CYS A 372 6.10 -23.63 26.03
N ASN A 373 7.21 -24.18 25.52
CA ASN A 373 8.11 -23.43 24.65
C ASN A 373 7.42 -22.99 23.33
N CYS A 374 6.58 -23.87 22.77
CA CYS A 374 5.74 -23.54 21.61
C CYS A 374 4.69 -22.46 21.90
N MET A 375 4.14 -22.40 23.13
CA MET A 375 3.23 -21.31 23.52
C MET A 375 3.98 -20.01 23.80
N LYS A 376 5.22 -20.09 24.31
CA LYS A 376 6.05 -18.91 24.59
C LYS A 376 6.52 -18.22 23.33
N ILE A 377 7.00 -18.97 22.34
CA ILE A 377 7.57 -18.43 21.09
C ILE A 377 8.60 -17.33 21.41
N ASP A 378 8.27 -16.08 21.12
CA ASP A 378 9.07 -14.88 21.31
C ASP A 378 8.55 -13.97 22.43
N TYR A 379 7.41 -14.32 23.05
CA TYR A 379 6.82 -13.55 24.15
C TYR A 379 7.65 -13.66 25.44
N ASP A 380 7.57 -12.59 26.24
CA ASP A 380 8.10 -12.60 27.60
C ASP A 380 7.25 -13.51 28.50
N PHE A 381 7.89 -14.06 29.52
CA PHE A 381 7.21 -14.95 30.46
C PHE A 381 6.06 -14.23 31.21
N GLN A 382 6.24 -12.97 31.60
CA GLN A 382 5.20 -12.19 32.29
C GLN A 382 4.02 -11.85 31.37
N ASP A 383 4.28 -11.60 30.09
CA ASP A 383 3.22 -11.37 29.10
C ASP A 383 2.34 -12.60 28.93
N ILE A 384 2.95 -13.79 28.91
CA ILE A 384 2.23 -15.06 28.84
C ILE A 384 1.36 -15.28 30.07
N LEU A 385 1.90 -15.05 31.27
CA LEU A 385 1.14 -15.18 32.51
C LEU A 385 -0.03 -14.20 32.54
N SER A 386 0.20 -12.95 32.15
CA SER A 386 -0.85 -11.92 32.06
C SER A 386 -1.93 -12.29 31.05
N LYS A 387 -1.54 -12.86 29.90
CA LYS A 387 -2.49 -13.34 28.90
C LYS A 387 -3.29 -14.54 29.43
N PHE A 388 -2.66 -15.51 30.08
CA PHE A 388 -3.36 -16.63 30.70
C PHE A 388 -4.30 -16.16 31.81
N ALA A 389 -3.92 -15.18 32.62
CA ALA A 389 -4.78 -14.59 33.64
C ALA A 389 -6.03 -13.97 33.02
N SER A 390 -5.88 -13.27 31.90
CA SER A 390 -7.01 -12.70 31.14
C SER A 390 -7.94 -13.80 30.59
N ILE A 391 -7.39 -14.89 30.07
CA ILE A 391 -8.16 -16.05 29.61
C ILE A 391 -8.92 -16.69 30.78
N HIS A 392 -8.22 -16.98 31.88
CA HIS A 392 -8.83 -17.57 33.07
C HIS A 392 -9.93 -16.68 33.65
N GLN A 393 -9.74 -15.36 33.67
CA GLN A 393 -10.75 -14.40 34.09
C GLN A 393 -12.01 -14.46 33.21
N HIS A 394 -11.83 -14.58 31.90
CA HIS A 394 -12.95 -14.64 30.95
C HIS A 394 -13.74 -15.95 31.08
N TYR A 395 -13.07 -17.03 31.49
CA TYR A 395 -13.64 -18.38 31.63
C TYR A 395 -13.75 -18.85 33.08
N LYS A 396 -13.96 -17.94 34.04
CA LYS A 396 -13.99 -18.26 35.48
C LYS A 396 -14.96 -19.36 35.92
N ASP A 397 -16.05 -19.53 35.16
CA ASP A 397 -17.10 -20.53 35.40
C ASP A 397 -16.96 -21.79 34.51
N PHE A 398 -15.90 -21.90 33.70
CA PHE A 398 -15.72 -23.01 32.76
C PHE A 398 -15.67 -24.39 33.44
N ASP A 399 -15.15 -24.46 34.67
CA ASP A 399 -15.10 -25.69 35.47
C ASP A 399 -16.49 -26.24 35.83
N LYS A 400 -17.56 -25.43 35.77
CA LYS A 400 -18.93 -25.88 36.06
C LYS A 400 -19.63 -26.50 34.85
N MET A 401 -19.06 -26.40 33.64
CA MET A 401 -19.74 -26.77 32.39
C MET A 401 -19.16 -28.03 31.72
N CYS A 402 -18.04 -28.58 32.20
CA CYS A 402 -17.33 -29.68 31.54
C CYS A 402 -17.24 -30.93 32.45
N ASP A 403 -18.40 -31.46 32.83
CA ASP A 403 -18.58 -32.89 33.15
C ASP A 403 -19.02 -33.59 31.85
N ASP A 404 -18.11 -33.72 30.88
CA ASP A 404 -18.23 -34.86 29.96
C ASP A 404 -16.88 -35.24 29.32
N SER A 405 -16.78 -36.55 29.17
CA SER A 405 -15.62 -37.37 28.85
C SER A 405 -15.17 -37.27 27.39
N THR A 406 -13.88 -37.58 27.16
CA THR A 406 -13.17 -37.77 25.87
C THR A 406 -12.63 -36.52 25.17
N ALA A 407 -11.43 -36.07 25.57
CA ALA A 407 -10.61 -35.14 24.78
C ALA A 407 -9.49 -35.92 24.07
N GLU A 408 -9.58 -36.06 22.74
CA GLU A 408 -8.50 -36.63 21.93
C GLU A 408 -7.26 -35.71 21.92
N THR A 409 -6.17 -36.19 22.49
CA THR A 409 -4.87 -35.52 22.51
C THR A 409 -4.17 -35.70 21.16
N ARG A 410 -4.45 -34.85 20.18
CA ARG A 410 -3.65 -34.79 18.93
C ARG A 410 -3.08 -33.41 18.67
N CYS A 411 -1.82 -33.22 19.06
CA CYS A 411 -0.98 -32.11 18.61
C CYS A 411 -0.44 -32.45 17.20
N VAL A 412 -1.05 -31.89 16.16
CA VAL A 412 -0.51 -31.99 14.80
C VAL A 412 0.69 -31.05 14.69
N ARG A 413 1.85 -31.60 14.33
CA ARG A 413 3.13 -30.89 14.21
C ARG A 413 2.94 -29.51 13.57
N PHE A 414 3.17 -28.47 14.35
CA PHE A 414 3.22 -27.10 13.86
C PHE A 414 4.46 -26.92 12.99
N VAL A 415 4.28 -26.89 11.67
CA VAL A 415 5.30 -26.32 10.79
C VAL A 415 5.13 -24.81 10.90
N ALA A 416 5.93 -24.19 11.78
CA ALA A 416 6.14 -22.75 11.76
C ALA A 416 6.75 -22.38 10.40
N SER A 417 5.91 -22.18 9.37
CA SER A 417 6.33 -21.49 8.17
C SER A 417 6.60 -20.04 8.57
N ARG A 418 7.87 -19.81 8.87
CA ARG A 418 8.52 -18.52 9.06
C ARG A 418 7.82 -17.39 8.29
N TYR A 419 7.09 -16.54 9.00
CA TYR A 419 7.11 -15.11 8.68
C TYR A 419 8.41 -14.54 9.24
N LYS A 420 9.53 -14.91 8.61
CA LYS A 420 10.74 -14.09 8.67
C LYS A 420 10.44 -12.82 7.86
N LYS A 421 10.65 -11.66 8.47
CA LYS A 421 10.68 -10.36 7.78
C LYS A 421 11.74 -10.33 6.68
#